data_AF-A0A848T2M3-F1
#
_entry.id   AF-A0A848T2M3-F1
#
_cell.length_a   1.000
_cell.length_b   1.000
_cell.length_c   1.000
_cell.angle_alpha   90.00
_cell.angle_beta   90.00
_cell.angle_gamma   90.00
#
_symmetry.space_group_name_H-M   'P 1'
#
loop_
_entity.id
_entity.type
_entity.pdbx_description
1 polymer ?
#
loop_
_entity_poly.entity_id
_entity_poly.type
_entity_poly.pdbx_seq_one_letter_code
_entity_poly.pdbx_strand_id
1 'polypeptide(L)'
;MAAWVDKAIQSMMRHRKSSALAACAICAFTVADPATAQSPHACVGLQDMRVPMTEGLDGFFFRVEPDLMMDTRLSDGMIRDVAKLSRSLETRGTTLVYVPIPTKGIVHSDSIGPDAARYGFDARLARALFGDTIAKLRASEVVTVDAAAPLIRNDAGETVFYGADPRMSDTGLRLLAGSIAAELGPEHQGTTEFGTTAGRPSAIPSHDRFLVQMACQASLPPLTAPRYTTRALQHSGPGADGNIVVVGSN
;
A
#
# COMPACT_ATOMS: atom_id res chain seq x y z
N MET A 1 -48.32 -26.07 62.57
CA MET A 1 -48.28 -26.44 64.00
C MET A 1 -47.36 -27.66 64.14
N ALA A 2 -46.33 -27.52 64.98
CA ALA A 2 -45.49 -28.57 65.60
C ALA A 2 -44.72 -29.55 64.67
N ALA A 3 -43.39 -29.47 64.57
CA ALA A 3 -42.39 -29.99 65.52
C ALA A 3 -42.39 -31.54 65.57
N TRP A 4 -41.44 -32.23 64.93
CA TRP A 4 -40.10 -32.61 65.42
C TRP A 4 -40.09 -34.14 65.75
N VAL A 5 -38.98 -34.81 65.42
CA VAL A 5 -38.35 -35.98 66.09
C VAL A 5 -38.52 -37.42 65.56
N ASP A 6 -37.34 -37.96 65.21
CA ASP A 6 -36.82 -39.33 65.25
C ASP A 6 -37.54 -40.50 64.56
N LYS A 7 -36.81 -41.08 63.59
CA LYS A 7 -36.16 -42.38 63.83
C LYS A 7 -34.99 -42.58 62.86
N ALA A 8 -33.82 -42.16 63.30
CA ALA A 8 -32.57 -42.76 62.86
C ALA A 8 -32.36 -44.09 63.63
N ILE A 9 -31.54 -44.97 63.04
CA ILE A 9 -30.85 -46.13 63.62
C ILE A 9 -31.34 -47.51 63.10
N GLN A 10 -30.39 -48.15 62.39
CA GLN A 10 -30.20 -49.59 62.18
C GLN A 10 -31.01 -50.29 61.07
N SER A 11 -30.41 -50.36 59.88
CA SER A 11 -30.24 -51.67 59.24
C SER A 11 -29.07 -51.69 58.26
N MET A 12 -28.07 -52.49 58.63
CA MET A 12 -27.21 -53.30 57.76
C MET A 12 -26.21 -52.59 56.84
N MET A 13 -25.02 -52.42 57.44
CA MET A 13 -23.72 -52.57 56.79
C MET A 13 -23.74 -53.74 55.78
N ARG A 14 -23.63 -53.42 54.50
CA ARG A 14 -23.01 -54.30 53.51
C ARG A 14 -21.78 -53.60 52.97
N HIS A 15 -20.65 -54.00 53.52
CA HIS A 15 -19.33 -53.76 52.94
C HIS A 15 -19.30 -54.25 51.48
N ARG A 16 -18.87 -53.39 50.56
CA ARG A 16 -17.87 -53.73 49.55
C ARG A 16 -17.15 -52.46 49.11
N LYS A 17 -15.90 -52.36 49.57
CA LYS A 17 -14.86 -51.51 49.02
C LYS A 17 -14.58 -51.95 47.58
N SER A 18 -14.42 -51.00 46.67
CA SER A 18 -13.54 -51.03 45.48
C SER A 18 -13.84 -49.74 44.69
N SER A 19 -13.03 -48.69 44.87
CA SER A 19 -11.83 -48.39 44.08
C SER A 19 -12.14 -47.39 42.97
N ALA A 20 -11.57 -46.21 43.19
CA ALA A 20 -11.38 -45.07 42.30
C ALA A 20 -11.23 -45.40 40.81
N LEU A 21 -11.88 -44.58 39.98
CA LEU A 21 -11.38 -44.15 38.68
C LEU A 21 -11.87 -42.71 38.47
N ALA A 22 -11.09 -41.76 38.98
CA ALA A 22 -11.19 -40.36 38.61
C ALA A 22 -10.56 -40.22 37.21
N ALA A 23 -11.39 -40.14 36.18
CA ALA A 23 -10.94 -39.77 34.84
C ALA A 23 -10.74 -38.25 34.81
N CYS A 24 -9.50 -37.80 35.06
CA CYS A 24 -9.06 -36.46 34.71
C CYS A 24 -9.07 -36.31 33.19
N ALA A 25 -10.14 -35.74 32.64
CA ALA A 25 -10.14 -35.20 31.29
C ALA A 25 -9.29 -33.93 31.29
N ILE A 26 -8.00 -34.08 31.01
CA ILE A 26 -7.13 -32.94 30.67
C ILE A 26 -7.51 -32.55 29.24
N CYS A 27 -8.49 -31.65 29.10
CA CYS A 27 -8.62 -30.86 27.88
C CYS A 27 -7.40 -29.94 27.83
N ALA A 28 -6.39 -30.35 27.07
CA ALA A 28 -5.33 -29.45 26.64
C ALA A 28 -5.98 -28.38 25.74
N PHE A 29 -6.46 -27.29 26.35
CA PHE A 29 -6.68 -26.04 25.63
C PHE A 29 -5.29 -25.55 25.22
N THR A 30 -4.87 -25.89 24.01
CA THR A 30 -3.84 -25.13 23.32
C THR A 30 -4.41 -23.72 23.16
N VAL A 31 -4.01 -22.83 24.06
CA VAL A 31 -4.21 -21.40 23.88
C VAL A 31 -3.36 -21.06 22.65
N ALA A 32 -3.99 -20.98 21.49
CA ALA A 32 -3.36 -20.41 20.33
C ALA A 32 -2.98 -18.98 20.70
N ASP A 33 -1.69 -18.65 20.65
CA ASP A 33 -1.22 -17.29 20.83
C ASP A 33 -1.98 -16.40 19.82
N PRO A 34 -2.68 -15.34 20.27
CA PRO A 34 -3.34 -14.41 19.35
C PRO A 34 -2.34 -13.63 18.48
N ALA A 35 -1.03 -13.80 18.72
CA ALA A 35 0.05 -13.23 17.93
C ALA A 35 0.26 -13.92 16.57
N THR A 36 -0.34 -15.10 16.34
CA THR A 36 -0.56 -15.59 14.97
C THR A 36 -1.97 -15.21 14.54
N ALA A 37 -2.20 -13.91 14.33
CA ALA A 37 -3.22 -13.51 13.36
C ALA A 37 -2.78 -14.16 12.04
N GLN A 38 -3.40 -15.30 11.71
CA GLN A 38 -3.07 -16.05 10.51
C GLN A 38 -3.23 -15.10 9.33
N SER A 39 -2.10 -14.75 8.72
CA SER A 39 -2.02 -14.23 7.36
C SER A 39 -3.18 -14.83 6.54
N PRO A 40 -4.06 -14.02 5.91
CA PRO A 40 -5.12 -14.52 5.05
C PRO A 40 -4.61 -15.49 3.99
N HIS A 41 -3.33 -15.40 3.65
CA HIS A 41 -2.66 -16.24 2.66
C HIS A 41 -1.68 -17.29 3.24
N ALA A 42 -1.60 -17.40 4.57
CA ALA A 42 -0.66 -18.22 5.33
C ALA A 42 0.79 -18.10 4.81
N CYS A 43 1.25 -16.87 4.62
CA CYS A 43 2.59 -16.55 4.16
C CYS A 43 3.64 -16.73 5.27
N VAL A 44 4.82 -17.25 4.91
CA VAL A 44 5.94 -17.48 5.84
C VAL A 44 7.26 -17.02 5.22
N GLY A 45 8.17 -16.49 6.05
CA GLY A 45 9.51 -16.11 5.60
C GLY A 45 9.56 -14.90 4.66
N LEU A 46 8.52 -14.06 4.61
CA LEU A 46 8.47 -12.87 3.75
C LEU A 46 9.63 -11.89 4.02
N GLN A 47 10.07 -11.81 5.28
CA GLN A 47 11.20 -10.97 5.70
C GLN A 47 12.58 -11.49 5.26
N ASP A 48 12.69 -12.80 4.96
CA ASP A 48 13.95 -13.48 4.61
C ASP A 48 14.15 -13.56 3.09
N MET A 49 13.17 -13.09 2.31
CA MET A 49 13.24 -13.04 0.85
C MET A 49 14.29 -12.04 0.37
N ARG A 50 14.77 -12.23 -0.87
CA ARG A 50 15.70 -11.30 -1.53
C ARG A 50 15.19 -9.86 -1.54
N VAL A 51 13.88 -9.68 -1.68
CA VAL A 51 13.18 -8.41 -1.48
C VAL A 51 12.31 -8.61 -0.25
N PRO A 52 12.76 -8.18 0.95
CA PRO A 52 12.00 -8.36 2.17
C PRO A 52 10.66 -7.63 2.10
N MET A 53 9.59 -8.31 2.51
CA MET A 53 8.23 -7.77 2.49
C MET A 53 7.50 -8.10 3.78
N THR A 54 6.41 -7.37 4.01
CA THR A 54 5.41 -7.64 5.04
C THR A 54 4.06 -7.81 4.38
N GLU A 55 3.23 -8.67 4.97
CA GLU A 55 1.84 -8.77 4.60
C GLU A 55 1.02 -7.69 5.30
N GLY A 56 0.19 -7.01 4.52
CA GLY A 56 -0.78 -6.04 4.98
C GLY A 56 -2.18 -6.63 5.07
N LEU A 57 -3.16 -5.73 5.17
CA LEU A 57 -4.58 -6.05 5.10
C LEU A 57 -5.04 -6.09 3.64
N ASP A 58 -6.18 -6.75 3.39
CA ASP A 58 -6.89 -6.73 2.10
C ASP A 58 -6.04 -7.12 0.88
N GLY A 59 -5.08 -8.05 1.07
CA GLY A 59 -4.22 -8.55 0.00
C GLY A 59 -3.10 -7.58 -0.43
N PHE A 60 -2.81 -6.56 0.37
CA PHE A 60 -1.63 -5.72 0.20
C PHE A 60 -0.38 -6.36 0.77
N PHE A 61 0.73 -6.16 0.07
CA PHE A 61 2.07 -6.54 0.53
C PHE A 61 2.98 -5.33 0.40
N PHE A 62 3.75 -5.03 1.44
CA PHE A 62 4.62 -3.86 1.49
C PHE A 62 6.07 -4.30 1.56
N ARG A 63 6.90 -3.82 0.64
CA ARG A 63 8.34 -4.01 0.75
C ARG A 63 8.85 -3.24 1.95
N VAL A 64 9.74 -3.85 2.71
CA VAL A 64 10.45 -3.14 3.79
C VAL A 64 11.13 -1.89 3.22
N GLU A 65 11.75 -2.04 2.05
CA GLU A 65 12.32 -0.96 1.27
C GLU A 65 11.74 -0.99 -0.15
N PRO A 66 11.14 0.10 -0.68
CA PRO A 66 10.99 1.42 -0.07
C PRO A 66 9.64 1.63 0.65
N ASP A 67 8.71 0.68 0.64
CA ASP A 67 7.31 0.98 1.01
C ASP A 67 7.13 1.32 2.49
N LEU A 68 7.94 0.74 3.37
CA LEU A 68 7.94 0.98 4.82
C LEU A 68 9.05 1.93 5.29
N MET A 69 9.58 2.76 4.39
CA MET A 69 10.48 3.84 4.78
C MET A 69 9.71 5.14 5.04
N MET A 70 10.20 5.94 5.98
CA MET A 70 9.62 7.24 6.30
C MET A 70 10.29 8.41 5.58
N ASP A 71 11.52 8.23 5.06
CA ASP A 71 12.19 9.26 4.27
C ASP A 71 11.86 9.16 2.78
N THR A 72 11.93 10.30 2.08
CA THR A 72 11.73 10.42 0.63
C THR A 72 12.99 10.14 -0.19
N ARG A 73 14.09 9.75 0.47
CA ARG A 73 15.47 9.72 -0.05
C ARG A 73 15.98 11.01 -0.69
N LEU A 74 15.23 12.11 -0.61
CA LEU A 74 15.67 13.41 -1.11
C LEU A 74 16.28 14.20 0.05
N SER A 75 17.60 14.09 0.19
CA SER A 75 18.35 14.94 1.11
C SER A 75 18.28 16.41 0.70
N ASP A 76 18.52 17.33 1.63
CA ASP A 76 18.62 18.76 1.33
C ASP A 76 19.69 19.07 0.26
N GLY A 77 20.75 18.24 0.19
CA GLY A 77 21.75 18.31 -0.88
C GLY A 77 21.18 18.00 -2.26
N MET A 78 20.42 16.91 -2.36
CA MET A 78 19.75 16.51 -3.61
C MET A 78 18.69 17.53 -4.04
N ILE A 79 17.93 18.09 -3.09
CA ILE A 79 16.97 19.18 -3.38
C ILE A 79 17.69 20.39 -3.98
N ARG A 80 18.84 20.80 -3.43
CA ARG A 80 19.65 21.88 -4.01
C ARG A 80 20.14 21.55 -5.41
N ASP A 81 20.49 20.30 -5.68
CA ASP A 81 20.95 19.88 -7.02
C ASP A 81 19.80 19.84 -8.03
N VAL A 82 18.59 19.41 -7.62
CA VAL A 82 17.37 19.54 -8.44
C VAL A 82 17.08 21.01 -8.74
N ALA A 83 17.21 21.90 -7.75
CA ALA A 83 17.01 23.34 -7.95
C ALA A 83 18.04 23.96 -8.91
N LYS A 84 19.31 23.54 -8.84
CA LYS A 84 20.34 23.95 -9.82
C LYS A 84 19.99 23.46 -11.22
N LEU A 85 19.50 22.24 -11.35
CA LEU A 85 19.04 21.69 -12.62
C LEU A 85 17.85 22.49 -13.18
N SER A 86 16.82 22.76 -12.36
CA SER A 86 15.65 23.57 -12.75
C SER A 86 16.08 24.92 -13.33
N ARG A 87 16.88 25.69 -12.58
CA ARG A 87 17.39 26.99 -13.05
C ARG A 87 18.21 26.86 -14.33
N SER A 88 19.02 25.81 -14.45
CA SER A 88 19.83 25.60 -15.66
C SER A 88 18.97 25.31 -16.88
N LEU A 89 17.87 24.57 -16.72
CA LEU A 89 16.89 24.32 -17.78
C LEU A 89 16.10 25.59 -18.12
N GLU A 90 15.72 26.39 -17.12
CA GLU A 90 15.01 27.65 -17.32
C GLU A 90 15.83 28.65 -18.13
N THR A 91 17.16 28.74 -17.91
CA THR A 91 18.04 29.58 -18.76
C THR A 91 18.04 29.20 -20.24
N ARG A 92 17.53 28.00 -20.57
CA ARG A 92 17.41 27.45 -21.92
C ARG A 92 15.95 27.40 -22.39
N GLY A 93 15.03 28.02 -21.66
CA GLY A 93 13.60 28.05 -21.99
C GLY A 93 12.88 26.73 -21.71
N THR A 94 13.36 25.92 -20.78
CA THR A 94 12.71 24.67 -20.35
C THR A 94 12.34 24.72 -18.87
N THR A 95 11.07 24.56 -18.56
CA THR A 95 10.60 24.42 -17.17
C THR A 95 10.72 22.97 -16.73
N LEU A 96 11.36 22.72 -15.59
CA LEU A 96 11.35 21.41 -14.95
C LEU A 96 10.15 21.27 -14.04
N VAL A 97 9.25 20.33 -14.33
CA VAL A 97 8.21 19.89 -13.39
C VAL A 97 8.70 18.62 -12.68
N TYR A 98 8.96 18.72 -11.39
CA TYR A 98 9.42 17.60 -10.57
C TYR A 98 8.23 16.87 -9.92
N VAL A 99 8.19 15.55 -10.06
CA VAL A 99 7.09 14.71 -9.57
C VAL A 99 7.65 13.69 -8.56
N PRO A 100 7.74 14.02 -7.26
CA PRO A 100 8.14 13.05 -6.25
C PRO A 100 7.05 11.98 -6.13
N ILE A 101 7.41 10.70 -6.32
CA ILE A 101 6.45 9.60 -6.26
C ILE A 101 6.33 9.10 -4.81
N PRO A 102 5.12 9.10 -4.20
CA PRO A 102 4.93 8.57 -2.86
C PRO A 102 5.10 7.05 -2.84
N THR A 103 5.55 6.51 -1.71
CA THR A 103 5.61 5.07 -1.51
C THR A 103 4.21 4.49 -1.31
N LYS A 104 4.06 3.18 -1.55
CA LYS A 104 2.77 2.50 -1.34
C LYS A 104 2.31 2.60 0.11
N GLY A 105 3.23 2.56 1.09
CA GLY A 105 2.91 2.72 2.52
C GLY A 105 2.39 4.10 2.91
N ILE A 106 2.85 5.17 2.25
CA ILE A 106 2.31 6.54 2.45
C ILE A 106 0.84 6.61 2.00
N VAL A 107 0.54 5.99 0.85
CA VAL A 107 -0.79 6.05 0.23
C VAL A 107 -1.77 5.11 0.92
N HIS A 108 -1.42 3.83 1.06
CA HIS A 108 -2.26 2.78 1.65
C HIS A 108 -1.92 2.52 3.12
N SER A 109 -1.85 3.58 3.93
CA SER A 109 -1.53 3.46 5.37
C SER A 109 -2.50 2.55 6.12
N ASP A 110 -3.76 2.55 5.70
CA ASP A 110 -4.84 1.85 6.39
C ASP A 110 -4.85 0.35 6.05
N SER A 111 -4.12 -0.04 5.00
CA SER A 111 -3.88 -1.43 4.62
C SER A 111 -2.61 -2.00 5.26
N ILE A 112 -1.91 -1.25 6.10
CA ILE A 112 -0.68 -1.72 6.73
C ILE A 112 -0.99 -2.75 7.83
N GLY A 113 -0.32 -3.89 7.74
CA GLY A 113 -0.44 -4.98 8.70
C GLY A 113 0.38 -4.75 9.97
N PRO A 114 0.11 -5.52 11.04
CA PRO A 114 0.77 -5.36 12.34
C PRO A 114 2.30 -5.58 12.28
N ASP A 115 2.79 -6.38 11.32
CA ASP A 115 4.22 -6.67 11.19
C ASP A 115 5.04 -5.47 10.70
N ALA A 116 4.42 -4.49 10.03
CA ALA A 116 5.10 -3.28 9.60
C ALA A 116 5.63 -2.44 10.76
N ALA A 117 4.99 -2.52 11.94
CA ALA A 117 5.44 -1.82 13.15
C ALA A 117 6.85 -2.27 13.58
N ARG A 118 7.26 -3.50 13.24
CA ARG A 118 8.61 -4.02 13.52
C ARG A 118 9.71 -3.28 12.76
N TYR A 119 9.35 -2.60 11.67
CA TYR A 119 10.24 -1.78 10.86
C TYR A 119 10.18 -0.30 11.24
N GLY A 120 9.46 0.05 12.31
CA GLY A 120 9.36 1.42 12.82
C GLY A 120 8.59 2.37 11.89
N PHE A 121 7.82 1.85 10.94
CA PHE A 121 7.05 2.68 10.02
C PHE A 121 5.92 3.41 10.76
N ASP A 122 5.96 4.74 10.72
CA ASP A 122 4.88 5.61 11.16
C ASP A 122 4.30 6.33 9.94
N ALA A 123 3.07 5.97 9.55
CA ALA A 123 2.42 6.52 8.37
C ALA A 123 2.18 8.03 8.46
N ARG A 124 1.93 8.57 9.66
CA ARG A 124 1.70 9.99 9.86
C ARG A 124 2.99 10.76 9.69
N LEU A 125 4.08 10.25 10.26
CA LEU A 125 5.41 10.82 10.09
C LEU A 125 5.86 10.73 8.63
N ALA A 126 5.69 9.59 7.97
CA ALA A 126 6.03 9.41 6.56
C ALA A 126 5.28 10.42 5.66
N ARG A 127 3.98 10.63 5.90
CA ARG A 127 3.19 11.66 5.19
C ARG A 127 3.69 13.08 5.46
N ALA A 128 4.02 13.39 6.71
CA ALA A 128 4.55 14.71 7.08
C ALA A 128 5.91 14.98 6.42
N LEU A 129 6.81 13.99 6.42
CA LEU A 129 8.13 14.10 5.78
C LEU A 129 8.03 14.20 4.25
N PHE A 130 7.07 13.50 3.64
CA PHE A 130 6.78 13.66 2.22
C PHE A 130 6.27 15.07 1.89
N GLY A 131 5.36 15.61 2.71
CA GLY A 131 4.89 16.99 2.59
C GLY A 131 6.01 18.02 2.79
N ASP A 132 6.90 17.82 3.76
CA ASP A 132 8.09 18.67 3.97
C ASP A 132 9.03 18.65 2.76
N THR A 133 9.23 17.48 2.14
CA THR A 133 10.04 17.37 0.91
C THR A 133 9.44 18.19 -0.23
N ILE A 134 8.13 18.12 -0.44
CA ILE A 134 7.43 18.95 -1.44
C ILE A 134 7.60 20.44 -1.10
N ALA A 135 7.41 20.82 0.16
CA ALA A 135 7.55 22.21 0.59
C ALA A 135 8.96 22.75 0.35
N LYS A 136 10.01 21.97 0.65
CA LYS A 136 11.41 22.32 0.42
C LYS A 136 11.75 22.47 -1.06
N LEU A 137 11.22 21.59 -1.92
CA LEU A 137 11.39 21.71 -3.38
C LEU A 137 10.76 23.00 -3.90
N ARG A 138 9.51 23.29 -3.49
CA ARG A 138 8.80 24.53 -3.87
C ARG A 138 9.49 25.79 -3.34
N ALA A 139 9.96 25.77 -2.09
CA ALA A 139 10.74 26.85 -1.50
C ALA A 139 12.10 27.08 -2.19
N SER A 140 12.59 26.07 -2.92
CA SER A 140 13.78 26.15 -3.77
C SER A 140 13.46 26.55 -5.22
N GLU A 141 12.25 27.05 -5.46
CA GLU A 141 11.74 27.50 -6.76
C GLU A 141 11.61 26.38 -7.81
N VAL A 142 11.49 25.13 -7.38
CA VAL A 142 11.22 24.00 -8.27
C VAL A 142 9.71 23.81 -8.42
N VAL A 143 9.20 23.83 -9.65
CA VAL A 143 7.80 23.47 -9.93
C VAL A 143 7.60 22.01 -9.54
N THR A 144 6.75 21.75 -8.54
CA THR A 144 6.68 20.45 -7.87
C THR A 144 5.24 20.00 -7.68
N VAL A 145 4.93 18.81 -8.19
CA VAL A 145 3.61 18.19 -8.11
C VAL A 145 3.43 17.50 -6.75
N ASP A 146 2.30 17.73 -6.09
CA ASP A 146 1.86 16.89 -4.98
C ASP A 146 1.18 15.62 -5.52
N ALA A 147 1.98 14.57 -5.69
CA ALA A 147 1.54 13.27 -6.19
C ALA A 147 0.84 12.42 -5.12
N ALA A 148 1.00 12.71 -3.82
CA ALA A 148 0.43 11.90 -2.75
C ALA A 148 -1.01 12.28 -2.45
N ALA A 149 -1.31 13.58 -2.41
CA ALA A 149 -2.62 14.07 -2.03
C ALA A 149 -3.80 13.46 -2.81
N PRO A 150 -3.79 13.36 -4.16
CA PRO A 150 -4.92 12.75 -4.88
C PRO A 150 -5.05 11.25 -4.62
N LEU A 151 -3.92 10.55 -4.40
CA LEU A 151 -3.88 9.10 -4.17
C LEU A 151 -4.39 8.74 -2.78
N ILE A 152 -4.11 9.59 -1.78
CA ILE A 152 -4.58 9.41 -0.40
C ILE A 152 -6.07 9.72 -0.29
N ARG A 153 -6.55 10.79 -0.95
CA ARG A 153 -7.98 11.14 -0.89
C ARG A 153 -8.85 10.08 -1.55
N ASN A 154 -8.49 9.69 -2.78
CA ASN A 154 -9.13 8.62 -3.54
C ASN A 154 -10.63 8.47 -3.27
N ASP A 155 -11.42 9.51 -3.56
CA ASP A 155 -12.81 9.64 -3.12
C ASP A 155 -13.74 8.51 -3.59
N ALA A 156 -13.34 7.78 -4.64
CA ALA A 156 -14.07 6.63 -5.18
C ALA A 156 -13.78 5.30 -4.46
N GLY A 157 -12.79 5.26 -3.55
CA GLY A 157 -12.37 4.04 -2.86
C GLY A 157 -11.72 2.98 -3.78
N GLU A 158 -11.30 3.37 -4.98
CA GLU A 158 -10.69 2.47 -5.96
C GLU A 158 -9.24 2.14 -5.61
N THR A 159 -8.77 0.94 -5.91
CA THR A 159 -7.37 0.56 -5.68
C THR A 159 -6.42 1.44 -6.51
N VAL A 160 -5.55 2.25 -5.87
CA VAL A 160 -4.57 3.14 -6.55
C VAL A 160 -3.16 2.56 -6.68
N PHE A 161 -2.86 1.48 -5.96
CA PHE A 161 -1.69 0.62 -6.12
C PHE A 161 -2.13 -0.82 -6.10
N TYR A 162 -1.50 -1.68 -6.89
CA TYR A 162 -1.79 -3.11 -6.82
C TYR A 162 -1.35 -3.69 -5.46
N GLY A 163 -2.12 -4.67 -4.94
CA GLY A 163 -1.89 -5.24 -3.61
C GLY A 163 -0.50 -5.87 -3.46
N ALA A 164 -0.24 -6.93 -4.22
CA ALA A 164 1.03 -7.68 -4.20
C ALA A 164 2.08 -7.20 -5.24
N ASP A 165 1.99 -5.95 -5.70
CA ASP A 165 2.90 -5.39 -6.70
C ASP A 165 3.22 -3.93 -6.34
N PRO A 166 4.41 -3.42 -6.72
CA PRO A 166 4.83 -2.09 -6.35
C PRO A 166 4.24 -0.98 -7.24
N ARG A 167 3.63 -1.32 -8.38
CA ARG A 167 3.14 -0.34 -9.36
C ARG A 167 1.79 0.23 -8.94
N MET A 168 1.58 1.49 -9.34
CA MET A 168 0.26 2.11 -9.31
C MET A 168 -0.70 1.37 -10.25
N SER A 169 -1.98 1.38 -9.91
CA SER A 169 -3.04 0.97 -10.83
C SER A 169 -3.29 2.05 -11.88
N ASP A 170 -4.13 1.75 -12.88
CA ASP A 170 -4.57 2.75 -13.86
C ASP A 170 -5.30 3.93 -13.19
N THR A 171 -6.08 3.66 -12.12
CA THR A 171 -6.70 4.73 -11.33
C THR A 171 -5.64 5.61 -10.66
N GLY A 172 -4.62 5.00 -10.05
CA GLY A 172 -3.50 5.74 -9.45
C GLY A 172 -2.77 6.60 -10.48
N LEU A 173 -2.46 6.04 -11.65
CA LEU A 173 -1.81 6.75 -12.75
C LEU A 173 -2.68 7.89 -13.30
N ARG A 174 -4.00 7.69 -13.41
CA ARG A 174 -4.94 8.74 -13.85
C ARG A 174 -5.01 9.89 -12.84
N LEU A 175 -5.06 9.59 -11.55
CA LEU A 175 -5.05 10.59 -10.49
C LEU A 175 -3.73 11.38 -10.48
N LEU A 176 -2.60 10.70 -10.64
CA LEU A 176 -1.29 11.32 -10.77
C LEU A 176 -1.21 12.24 -12.00
N ALA A 177 -1.66 11.75 -13.17
CA ALA A 177 -1.69 12.54 -14.38
C ALA A 177 -2.57 13.79 -14.24
N GLY A 178 -3.70 13.69 -13.52
CA GLY A 178 -4.54 14.83 -13.17
C GLY A 178 -3.82 15.88 -12.32
N SER A 179 -3.04 15.46 -11.31
CA SER A 179 -2.21 16.39 -10.53
C SER A 179 -1.12 17.06 -11.36
N ILE A 180 -0.47 16.32 -12.28
CA ILE A 180 0.52 16.89 -13.18
C ILE A 180 -0.13 17.95 -14.09
N ALA A 181 -1.28 17.62 -14.69
CA ALA A 181 -2.01 18.56 -15.55
C ALA A 181 -2.48 19.81 -14.79
N ALA A 182 -2.91 19.66 -13.53
CA ALA A 182 -3.30 20.78 -12.70
C ALA A 182 -2.11 21.70 -12.34
N GLU A 183 -0.93 21.13 -12.08
CA GLU A 183 0.30 21.90 -11.81
C GLU A 183 0.80 22.65 -13.05
N LEU A 184 0.64 22.05 -14.25
CA LEU A 184 0.99 22.70 -15.51
C LEU A 184 0.11 23.91 -15.84
N GLY A 185 -1.14 23.95 -15.36
CA GLY A 185 -2.03 25.08 -15.60
C GLY A 185 -2.57 25.21 -17.03
N PRO A 186 -3.55 26.11 -17.25
CA PRO A 186 -4.24 26.28 -18.54
C PRO A 186 -3.34 26.85 -19.65
N GLU A 187 -2.23 27.51 -19.32
CA GLU A 187 -1.28 28.06 -20.29
C GLU A 187 -0.54 26.98 -21.09
N HIS A 188 -0.48 25.75 -20.55
CA HIS A 188 0.07 24.58 -21.24
C HIS A 188 -1.02 23.72 -21.91
N GLN A 189 -2.26 24.21 -21.99
CA GLN A 189 -3.36 23.51 -22.63
C GLN A 189 -3.23 23.59 -24.17
N GLY A 190 -2.95 22.44 -24.78
CA GLY A 190 -2.95 22.30 -26.24
C GLY A 190 -4.36 22.36 -26.85
N THR A 191 -4.43 22.55 -28.17
CA THR A 191 -5.70 22.55 -28.93
C THR A 191 -6.16 21.16 -29.36
N THR A 192 -5.29 20.15 -29.24
CA THR A 192 -5.61 18.78 -29.63
C THR A 192 -6.45 18.12 -28.55
N GLU A 193 -7.62 17.63 -28.95
CA GLU A 193 -8.45 16.78 -28.10
C GLU A 193 -7.93 15.34 -28.12
N PHE A 194 -7.80 14.73 -26.94
CA PHE A 194 -7.36 13.35 -26.78
C PHE A 194 -8.48 12.50 -26.19
N GLY A 195 -8.66 11.30 -26.74
CA GLY A 195 -9.58 10.30 -26.24
C GLY A 195 -8.84 9.07 -25.74
N THR A 196 -9.23 8.58 -24.57
CA THR A 196 -8.67 7.37 -23.96
C THR A 196 -9.71 6.26 -24.00
N THR A 197 -9.33 5.09 -24.51
CA THR A 197 -10.19 3.90 -24.54
C THR A 197 -9.58 2.76 -23.74
N ALA A 198 -10.43 2.03 -23.03
CA ALA A 198 -10.04 0.83 -22.29
C ALA A 198 -10.16 -0.41 -23.18
N GLY A 199 -9.09 -1.21 -23.23
CA GLY A 199 -9.14 -2.56 -23.77
C GLY A 199 -9.85 -3.54 -22.83
N ARG A 200 -9.88 -4.82 -23.21
CA ARG A 200 -10.35 -5.88 -22.30
C ARG A 200 -9.35 -6.05 -21.14
N PRO A 201 -9.84 -6.22 -19.90
CA PRO A 201 -8.98 -6.59 -18.79
C PRO A 201 -8.20 -7.88 -19.06
N SER A 202 -6.91 -7.87 -18.73
CA SER A 202 -6.03 -9.03 -18.85
C SER A 202 -5.12 -9.14 -17.63
N ALA A 203 -4.61 -10.34 -17.38
CA ALA A 203 -3.64 -10.57 -16.32
C ALA A 203 -2.35 -9.78 -16.57
N ILE A 204 -1.83 -9.13 -15.53
CA ILE A 204 -0.58 -8.39 -15.57
C ILE A 204 0.51 -9.24 -14.90
N PRO A 205 1.61 -9.57 -15.61
CA PRO A 205 2.76 -10.21 -14.99
C PRO A 205 3.34 -9.31 -13.89
N SER A 206 3.68 -9.91 -12.76
CA SER A 206 4.24 -9.22 -11.61
C SER A 206 5.31 -10.10 -10.97
N HIS A 207 6.54 -9.56 -10.91
CA HIS A 207 7.64 -10.24 -10.26
C HIS A 207 7.42 -10.33 -8.75
N ASP A 208 7.04 -9.22 -8.12
CA ASP A 208 6.79 -9.15 -6.68
C ASP A 208 5.66 -10.09 -6.27
N ARG A 209 4.52 -10.12 -6.99
CA ARG A 209 3.46 -11.08 -6.71
C ARG A 209 3.96 -12.51 -6.83
N PHE A 210 4.77 -12.81 -7.85
CA PHE A 210 5.35 -14.15 -8.02
C PHE A 210 6.24 -14.52 -6.83
N LEU A 211 7.08 -13.60 -6.35
CA LEU A 211 7.92 -13.83 -5.17
C LEU A 211 7.09 -14.08 -3.92
N VAL A 212 6.09 -13.23 -3.64
CA VAL A 212 5.20 -13.40 -2.49
C VAL A 212 4.44 -14.71 -2.60
N GLN A 213 3.95 -15.08 -3.80
CA GLN A 213 3.22 -16.33 -3.99
C GLN A 213 4.04 -17.57 -3.61
N MET A 214 5.37 -17.55 -3.80
CA MET A 214 6.23 -18.67 -3.39
C MET A 214 6.34 -18.82 -1.87
N ALA A 215 6.07 -17.75 -1.12
CA ALA A 215 6.10 -17.73 0.33
C ALA A 215 4.73 -18.03 0.97
N CYS A 216 3.65 -18.12 0.17
CA CYS A 216 2.27 -18.25 0.66
C CYS A 216 1.64 -19.59 0.27
N GLN A 217 0.87 -20.17 1.18
CA GLN A 217 0.16 -21.43 0.93
C GLN A 217 -1.13 -21.20 0.13
N ALA A 218 -1.83 -20.09 0.39
CA ALA A 218 -3.01 -19.73 -0.38
C ALA A 218 -2.62 -18.98 -1.66
N SER A 219 -3.47 -19.09 -2.69
CA SER A 219 -3.30 -18.32 -3.92
C SER A 219 -3.56 -16.83 -3.67
N LEU A 220 -2.64 -15.99 -4.12
CA LEU A 220 -2.82 -14.54 -4.15
C LEU A 220 -3.72 -14.16 -5.34
N PRO A 221 -4.59 -13.14 -5.19
CA PRO A 221 -5.38 -12.63 -6.30
C PRO A 221 -4.48 -12.29 -7.51
N PRO A 222 -4.90 -12.64 -8.75
CA PRO A 222 -4.17 -12.19 -9.94
C PRO A 222 -4.29 -10.67 -10.06
N LEU A 223 -3.24 -10.02 -10.58
CA LEU A 223 -3.36 -8.64 -11.03
C LEU A 223 -4.06 -8.63 -12.38
N THR A 224 -5.15 -7.88 -12.49
CA THR A 224 -5.89 -7.71 -13.74
C THR A 224 -6.18 -6.24 -13.96
N ALA A 225 -5.89 -5.73 -15.16
CA ALA A 225 -6.34 -4.41 -15.56
C ALA A 225 -6.54 -4.35 -17.09
N PRO A 226 -7.40 -3.44 -17.58
CA PRO A 226 -7.49 -3.16 -18.99
C PRO A 226 -6.25 -2.42 -19.49
N ARG A 227 -5.86 -2.67 -20.74
CA ARG A 227 -4.84 -1.84 -21.39
C ARG A 227 -5.50 -0.57 -21.94
N TYR A 228 -5.08 0.60 -21.47
CA TYR A 228 -5.55 1.87 -22.01
C TYR A 228 -4.76 2.30 -23.25
N THR A 229 -5.42 2.98 -24.18
CA THR A 229 -4.79 3.64 -25.31
C THR A 229 -5.36 5.04 -25.47
N THR A 230 -4.49 6.04 -25.57
CA THR A 230 -4.86 7.44 -25.81
C THR A 230 -4.49 7.82 -27.23
N ARG A 231 -5.40 8.48 -27.95
CA ARG A 231 -5.19 8.95 -29.33
C ARG A 231 -5.77 10.36 -29.50
N ALA A 232 -5.20 11.14 -30.39
CA ALA A 232 -5.81 12.40 -30.82
C ALA A 232 -7.15 12.11 -31.53
N LEU A 233 -8.21 12.83 -31.14
CA LEU A 233 -9.55 12.70 -31.71
C LEU A 233 -9.73 13.54 -32.98
N GLN A 234 -8.96 14.63 -33.13
CA GLN A 234 -8.89 15.45 -34.34
C GLN A 234 -7.44 15.88 -34.59
N HIS A 235 -7.04 15.92 -35.86
CA HIS A 235 -5.73 16.47 -36.25
C HIS A 235 -5.85 17.98 -36.35
N SER A 236 -5.49 18.69 -35.28
CA SER A 236 -5.26 20.14 -35.37
C SER A 236 -4.01 20.36 -36.25
N GLY A 237 -4.08 21.26 -37.23
CA GLY A 237 -2.92 21.67 -38.04
C GLY A 237 -1.77 22.22 -37.18
N PRO A 238 -0.62 22.57 -37.76
CA PRO A 238 0.61 22.86 -37.02
C PRO A 238 0.43 24.08 -36.10
N GLY A 239 -0.01 23.83 -34.88
CA GLY A 239 0.05 24.75 -33.76
C GLY A 239 1.46 24.75 -33.22
N ALA A 240 1.86 25.84 -32.55
CA ALA A 240 3.12 25.86 -31.83
C ALA A 240 3.05 24.83 -30.69
N ASP A 241 3.48 23.60 -30.96
CA ASP A 241 3.51 22.52 -29.99
C ASP A 241 4.44 22.92 -28.84
N GLY A 242 3.84 23.23 -27.69
CA GLY A 242 4.58 23.21 -26.43
C GLY A 242 5.04 21.77 -26.19
N ASN A 243 6.34 21.51 -26.34
CA ASN A 243 6.89 20.18 -26.18
C ASN A 243 6.97 19.80 -24.70
N ILE A 244 5.94 19.11 -24.19
CA ILE A 244 6.01 18.43 -22.89
C ILE A 244 6.71 17.09 -23.09
N VAL A 245 7.82 16.89 -22.39
CA VAL A 245 8.57 15.63 -22.40
C VAL A 245 8.52 15.01 -21.01
N VAL A 246 8.05 13.76 -20.94
CA VAL A 246 8.03 12.99 -19.69
C VAL A 246 9.28 12.13 -19.63
N VAL A 247 10.07 12.30 -18.57
CA VAL A 247 11.27 11.49 -18.29
C VAL A 247 11.05 10.75 -16.98
N GLY A 248 11.13 9.42 -17.00
CA GLY A 248 10.90 8.58 -15.83
C GLY A 248 11.29 7.11 -16.07
N SER A 249 11.09 6.27 -15.07
CA SER A 249 11.26 4.82 -15.18
C SER A 249 10.00 4.15 -15.74
N ASN A 250 10.19 3.13 -16.58
CA ASN A 250 9.13 2.21 -17.03
C ASN A 250 8.84 1.12 -16.00
#